data_AF-A0A3L6JCK5-F1
#
_entry.id   AF-A0A3L6JCK5-F1
#
_cell.length_a   1.000
_cell.length_b   1.000
_cell.length_c   1.000
_cell.angle_alpha   90.00
_cell.angle_beta   90.00
_cell.angle_gamma   90.00
#
_symmetry.space_group_name_H-M   'P 1'
#
loop_
_entity.id
_entity.type
_entity.pdbx_description
1 polymer ?
#
loop_
_entity_poly.entity_id
_entity_poly.type
_entity_poly.pdbx_seq_one_letter_code
_entity_poly.pdbx_strand_id
1 'polypeptide(L)'
;MRNEEFTIEGRIVSTQLATFGDTDIIYGSITIEVTRNEHVDVKIDSYTYYESLDVGNHVVVDAARLGSTDILVAKRVLLAPILDSGSVGEEAVATS
;
A
#
# COMPACT_ATOMS: atom_id res chain seq x y z
N MET A 1 -20.57 -16.59 4.59
CA MET A 1 -20.71 -15.13 4.37
C MET A 1 -19.59 -14.75 3.41
N ARG A 2 -19.89 -14.09 2.29
CA ARG A 2 -18.82 -13.61 1.39
C ARG A 2 -18.29 -12.31 2.01
N ASN A 3 -17.01 -12.27 2.34
CA ASN A 3 -16.38 -11.02 2.74
C ASN A 3 -16.20 -10.19 1.47
N GLU A 4 -16.64 -8.93 1.51
CA GLU A 4 -16.42 -7.99 0.42
C GLU A 4 -14.93 -7.61 0.41
N GLU A 5 -14.27 -7.88 -0.71
CA GLU A 5 -12.84 -7.61 -0.92
C GLU A 5 -12.71 -6.39 -1.84
N PHE A 6 -11.80 -5.49 -1.49
CA PHE A 6 -11.55 -4.24 -2.18
C PHE A 6 -10.08 -4.18 -2.57
N THR A 7 -9.81 -3.65 -3.77
CA THR A 7 -8.45 -3.30 -4.18
C THR A 7 -8.35 -1.79 -4.25
N ILE A 8 -7.39 -1.22 -3.53
CA ILE A 8 -7.15 0.23 -3.42
C ILE A 8 -5.75 0.49 -3.95
N GLU A 9 -5.63 1.36 -4.95
CA GLU A 9 -4.34 1.81 -5.48
C GLU A 9 -4.15 3.28 -5.16
N GLY A 10 -2.98 3.66 -4.64
CA GLY A 10 -2.71 5.05 -4.28
C GLY A 10 -1.43 5.24 -3.48
N ARG A 11 -1.24 6.46 -2.97
CA ARG A 11 -0.02 6.84 -2.25
C ARG A 11 -0.23 6.83 -0.75
N ILE A 12 0.68 6.22 0.01
CA ILE A 12 0.67 6.31 1.48
C ILE A 12 1.02 7.75 1.86
N VAL A 13 0.10 8.47 2.52
CA VAL A 13 0.32 9.86 2.95
C VAL A 13 0.52 10.00 4.46
N SER A 14 0.11 9.00 5.24
CA SER A 14 0.23 8.98 6.69
C SER A 14 0.30 7.55 7.21
N THR A 15 1.03 7.36 8.30
CA THR A 15 1.15 6.09 9.01
C THR A 15 0.99 6.33 10.51
N GLN A 16 0.19 5.50 11.16
CA GLN A 16 0.02 5.46 12.61
C GLN A 16 0.27 4.03 13.06
N LEU A 17 1.55 3.67 13.13
CA LEU A 17 1.99 2.30 13.39
C LEU A 17 2.62 2.20 14.77
N ALA A 18 2.37 1.09 15.44
CA ALA A 18 2.95 0.73 16.72
C ALA A 18 3.46 -0.70 16.68
N THR A 19 4.52 -0.94 17.45
CA THR A 19 5.12 -2.26 17.64
C THR A 19 4.61 -2.85 18.95
N PHE A 20 4.22 -4.13 18.93
CA PHE A 20 3.77 -4.80 20.16
C PHE A 20 4.94 -5.49 20.88
N GLY A 21 5.41 -4.88 21.97
CA GLY A 21 6.53 -5.38 22.77
C GLY A 21 7.85 -5.41 21.99
N ASP A 22 8.73 -6.35 22.33
CA ASP A 22 10.00 -6.60 21.62
C ASP A 22 9.84 -7.44 20.33
N THR A 23 8.61 -7.63 19.86
CA THR A 23 8.31 -8.43 18.67
C THR A 23 8.20 -7.53 17.44
N ASP A 24 8.69 -7.94 16.28
CA ASP A 24 8.57 -7.22 14.99
C ASP A 24 7.13 -7.14 14.43
N ILE A 25 6.11 -7.28 15.30
CA ILE A 25 4.72 -7.26 14.88
C ILE A 25 4.23 -5.81 14.87
N ILE A 26 3.92 -5.34 13.66
CA ILE A 26 3.40 -3.99 13.40
C ILE A 26 1.87 -4.02 13.40
N TYR A 27 1.28 -3.06 14.10
CA TYR A 27 -0.16 -2.81 14.10
C TYR A 27 -0.44 -1.34 13.92
N GLY A 28 -1.60 -0.99 13.37
CA GLY A 28 -2.05 0.39 13.33
C GLY A 28 -2.88 0.69 12.10
N SER A 29 -2.64 1.84 11.49
CA SER A 29 -3.30 2.21 10.23
C SER A 29 -2.34 2.97 9.30
N ILE A 30 -2.64 2.88 8.01
CA ILE A 30 -2.09 3.74 6.98
C ILE A 30 -3.23 4.50 6.32
N THR A 31 -2.95 5.72 5.88
CA THR A 31 -3.88 6.52 5.07
C THR A 31 -3.36 6.55 3.63
N ILE A 32 -4.21 6.16 2.69
CA ILE A 32 -3.90 6.08 1.25
C ILE A 32 -4.65 7.19 0.53
N GLU A 33 -3.93 8.04 -0.20
CA GLU A 33 -4.50 8.99 -1.16
C GLU A 33 -4.72 8.27 -2.51
N VAL A 34 -5.99 8.09 -2.90
CA VAL A 34 -6.38 7.33 -4.12
C VAL A 34 -6.53 8.26 -5.32
N THR A 35 -7.22 9.38 -5.10
CA THR A 35 -7.33 10.48 -6.06
C THR A 35 -7.14 11.80 -5.32
N ARG A 36 -6.92 12.88 -6.05
CA ARG A 36 -6.71 14.21 -5.47
C ARG A 36 -7.89 14.57 -4.56
N ASN A 37 -7.66 14.59 -3.24
CA ASN A 37 -8.61 14.80 -2.15
C ASN A 37 -9.40 13.58 -1.62
N GLU A 38 -9.21 12.38 -2.16
CA GLU A 38 -9.82 11.15 -1.59
C GLU A 38 -8.80 10.37 -0.78
N HIS A 39 -9.11 10.16 0.51
CA HIS A 39 -8.26 9.43 1.45
C HIS A 39 -9.01 8.22 2.00
N VAL A 40 -8.32 7.09 2.05
CA VAL A 40 -8.84 5.84 2.59
C VAL A 40 -7.93 5.37 3.72
N ASP A 41 -8.49 5.21 4.92
CA ASP A 41 -7.79 4.63 6.04
C ASP A 41 -7.90 3.11 6.01
N VAL A 42 -6.75 2.45 6.07
CA VAL A 42 -6.66 0.99 6.07
C VAL A 42 -5.92 0.53 7.32
N LYS A 43 -6.56 -0.34 8.09
CA LYS A 43 -5.98 -0.96 9.26
C LYS A 43 -4.92 -1.98 8.85
N ILE A 44 -3.78 -1.90 9.52
CA ILE A 44 -2.69 -2.88 9.46
C ILE A 44 -2.74 -3.72 10.73
N ASP A 45 -2.64 -5.03 10.55
CA ASP A 45 -2.58 -6.01 11.62
C ASP A 45 -1.44 -7.01 11.43
N SER A 46 -1.25 -7.89 12.41
CA SER A 46 -0.18 -8.89 12.40
C SER A 46 -0.24 -9.89 11.26
N TYR A 47 -1.39 -10.00 10.59
CA TYR A 47 -1.59 -10.90 9.47
C TYR A 47 -1.49 -10.18 8.12
N THR A 48 -1.33 -8.86 8.12
CA THR A 48 -1.11 -8.08 6.91
C THR A 48 0.27 -8.39 6.35
N TYR A 49 0.32 -8.90 5.12
CA TYR A 49 1.57 -8.95 4.37
C TYR A 49 1.85 -7.59 3.74
N TYR A 50 3.09 -7.08 3.81
CA TYR A 50 3.44 -5.82 3.15
C TYR A 50 4.87 -5.84 2.64
N GLU A 51 5.10 -5.17 1.50
CA GLU A 51 6.45 -4.87 1.02
C GLU A 51 7.02 -3.61 1.68
N SER A 52 6.18 -2.57 1.83
CA SER A 52 6.52 -1.36 2.57
C SER A 52 5.26 -0.67 3.08
N LEU A 53 5.38 0.01 4.21
CA LEU A 53 4.35 0.87 4.79
C LEU A 53 4.82 2.34 4.85
N ASP A 54 5.93 2.68 4.20
CA ASP A 54 6.53 4.01 4.32
C ASP A 54 5.69 5.09 3.62
N VAL A 55 5.61 6.26 4.26
CA VAL A 55 4.96 7.44 3.68
C VAL A 55 5.68 7.84 2.39
N GLY A 56 4.90 8.10 1.35
CA GLY A 56 5.37 8.51 0.04
C GLY A 56 5.40 7.37 -0.99
N ASN A 57 5.30 6.11 -0.57
CA ASN A 57 5.25 4.98 -1.49
C ASN A 57 3.90 4.86 -2.20
N HIS A 58 3.94 4.51 -3.49
CA HIS A 58 2.76 4.15 -4.26
C HIS A 58 2.51 2.65 -4.09
N VAL A 59 1.31 2.27 -3.65
CA VAL A 59 0.96 0.90 -3.28
C VAL A 59 -0.37 0.45 -3.88
N VAL A 60 -0.49 -0.87 -4.03
CA VAL A 60 -1.76 -1.58 -4.28
C VAL A 60 -2.10 -2.38 -3.04
N VAL A 61 -3.28 -2.15 -2.48
CA VAL A 61 -3.74 -2.73 -1.22
C VAL A 61 -4.97 -3.58 -1.44
N ASP A 62 -4.85 -4.87 -1.12
CA ASP A 62 -6.00 -5.78 -1.01
C ASP A 62 -6.55 -5.68 0.41
N ALA A 63 -7.77 -5.18 0.55
CA ALA A 63 -8.42 -4.97 1.83
C ALA A 63 -9.76 -5.72 1.91
N ALA A 64 -10.20 -5.99 3.13
CA ALA A 64 -11.54 -6.49 3.38
C ALA A 64 -12.19 -5.75 4.54
N ARG A 65 -13.53 -5.69 4.51
CA ARG A 65 -14.30 -5.11 5.60
C ARG A 65 -14.24 -5.99 6.85
N LEU A 66 -13.99 -5.38 8.01
CA LEU A 66 -13.98 -6.08 9.29
C LEU A 66 -15.41 -6.36 9.76
N GLY A 67 -15.90 -7.57 9.50
CA GLY A 67 -17.24 -8.00 9.89
C GLY A 67 -18.32 -7.09 9.28
N SER A 68 -19.13 -6.47 10.15
CA SER A 68 -20.20 -5.54 9.77
C SER A 68 -19.84 -4.06 10.02
N THR A 69 -18.57 -3.75 10.28
CA THR A 69 -18.10 -2.37 10.51
C THR A 69 -17.68 -1.70 9.20
N ASP A 70 -17.47 -0.38 9.20
CA ASP A 70 -16.91 0.33 8.05
C ASP A 70 -15.36 0.31 8.00
N ILE A 71 -14.73 -0.48 8.87
CA ILE A 71 -13.26 -0.57 8.96
C ILE A 71 -12.75 -1.49 7.86
N LEU A 72 -11.80 -0.98 7.06
CA LEU A 72 -11.04 -1.76 6.10
C LEU A 72 -9.76 -2.29 6.76
N VAL A 73 -9.50 -3.59 6.60
CA VAL A 73 -8.28 -4.25 7.08
C VAL A 73 -7.51 -4.75 5.87
N ALA A 74 -6.23 -4.37 5.80
CA ALA A 74 -5.34 -4.84 4.75
C ALA A 74 -5.09 -6.34 4.94
N LYS A 75 -5.19 -7.09 3.85
CA LYS A 75 -4.63 -8.44 3.75
C LYS A 75 -3.22 -8.36 3.18
N ARG A 76 -3.02 -7.45 2.24
CA ARG A 76 -1.77 -7.30 1.51
C ARG A 76 -1.55 -5.86 1.04
N VAL A 77 -0.31 -5.39 1.15
CA VAL A 77 0.16 -4.09 0.64
C VAL A 77 1.39 -4.33 -0.25
N LEU A 78 1.26 -4.10 -1.55
CA LEU A 78 2.34 -4.26 -2.53
C LEU A 78 2.77 -2.90 -3.07
N LEU A 79 4.04 -2.75 -3.44
CA LEU A 79 4.49 -1.58 -4.17
C LEU A 79 3.88 -1.60 -5.58
N ALA A 80 3.29 -0.49 -5.99
CA ALA A 80 2.82 -0.33 -7.36
C ALA A 80 4.03 -0.23 -8.29
N PRO A 81 4.03 -0.91 -9.45
CA PRO A 81 5.11 -0.80 -10.41
C PRO A 81 5.19 0.66 -10.90
N ILE A 82 6.34 1.29 -10.69
CA ILE A 82 6.63 2.60 -11.27
C ILE A 82 6.74 2.35 -12.78
N LEU A 83 5.69 2.67 -13.54
CA LEU A 83 5.78 2.70 -15.00
C LEU A 83 6.65 3.90 -15.37
N ASP A 84 7.96 3.70 -15.35
CA ASP A 84 8.95 4.64 -15.84
C ASP A 84 8.71 4.83 -17.35
N SER A 85 7.84 5.79 -17.68
CA SER A 85 7.68 6.28 -19.04
C SER A 85 8.83 7.24 -19.32
N GLY A 86 10.06 6.73 -19.35
CA GLY A 86 11.23 7.60 -19.19
C GLY A 86 12.62 7.00 -19.45
N SER A 87 12.75 5.91 -20.21
CA SER A 87 14.08 5.47 -20.72
C SER A 87 14.07 5.41 -22.25
N VAL A 88 14.17 6.59 -22.88
CA VAL A 88 14.52 6.69 -24.30
C VAL A 88 15.95 6.18 -24.48
N GLY A 89 16.10 5.22 -25.39
CA GLY A 89 17.38 4.61 -25.71
C GLY A 89 18.33 5.60 -26.37
N GLU A 90 19.52 5.66 -25.81
CA GLU A 90 20.77 6.07 -26.45
C GLU A 90 21.74 5.00 -25.88
N GLU A 91 22.47 4.19 -26.64
CA GLU A 91 23.57 4.60 -27.50
C GLU A 91 23.72 3.61 -28.68
N ALA A 92 23.56 4.10 -29.91
CA ALA A 92 24.16 3.48 -31.09
C ALA A 92 25.58 4.04 -31.23
N VAL A 93 26.58 3.36 -30.66
CA VAL A 93 27.98 3.71 -30.91
C VAL A 93 28.46 2.91 -32.13
N ALA A 94 28.42 3.57 -33.28
CA ALA A 94 29.15 3.15 -34.46
C ALA A 94 30.65 3.40 -34.25
N THR A 95 31.49 2.37 -34.44
CA THR A 95 32.94 2.54 -34.73
C THR A 95 33.39 1.29 -35.49
N SER A 96 33.46 1.38 -36.82
CA SER A 96 34.68 1.46 -37.67
C SER A 96 35.38 0.13 -37.90
#